data_AF-A0A5B1BA08-F1
#
_entry.id   AF-A0A5B1BA08-F1
#
_cell.length_a   1.000
_cell.length_b   1.000
_cell.length_c   1.000
_cell.angle_alpha   90.00
_cell.angle_beta   90.00
_cell.angle_gamma   90.00
#
_symmetry.space_group_name_H-M   'P 1'
#
loop_
_entity.id
_entity.type
_entity.pdbx_description
1 polymer ?
#
loop_
_entity_poly.entity_id
_entity_poly.type
_entity_poly.pdbx_seq_one_letter_code
_entity_poly.pdbx_strand_id
1 'polypeptide(L)'
;MEQILVSHQRTRYAKVLSGMKRGLTDSEMAQEADAAGEPCRADSIAYVRRLVRLTLDDELVPAPSDSEAQAAIYREVLNYRPSPELHQHIMTRLIQLRQIDPSVKLTPLGDVHLGANAAPRSEKPEQTCPHCFLVHNGECP
;
A
#
# COMPACT_ATOMS: atom_id res chain seq x y z
N MET A 1 16.23 -6.16 5.64
CA MET A 1 14.97 -5.68 5.04
C MET A 1 14.86 -4.16 5.06
N GLU A 2 14.91 -3.54 6.24
CA GLU A 2 14.75 -2.08 6.39
C GLU A 2 15.64 -1.23 5.49
N GLN A 3 16.92 -1.58 5.37
CA GLN A 3 17.87 -0.81 4.56
C GLN A 3 17.47 -0.79 3.08
N ILE A 4 16.92 -1.89 2.56
CA ILE A 4 16.42 -1.98 1.19
C ILE A 4 15.22 -1.04 1.03
N LEU A 5 14.23 -1.14 1.93
CA LEU A 5 13.04 -0.29 1.88
C LEU A 5 13.37 1.21 2.02
N VAL A 6 14.26 1.59 2.94
CA VAL A 6 14.65 3.00 3.12
C VAL A 6 15.44 3.55 1.92
N SER A 7 16.27 2.71 1.28
CA SER A 7 17.02 3.09 0.07
C SER A 7 16.13 3.21 -1.16
N HIS A 8 14.92 2.63 -1.12
CA HIS A 8 14.00 2.58 -2.24
C HIS A 8 12.59 3.04 -1.82
N GLN A 9 12.38 4.36 -1.77
CA GLN A 9 11.12 4.99 -1.36
C GLN A 9 10.01 4.96 -2.42
N ARG A 10 9.89 3.85 -3.16
CA ARG A 10 8.91 3.70 -4.24
C ARG A 10 7.48 3.48 -3.72
N THR A 11 7.33 2.73 -2.64
CA THR A 11 6.02 2.34 -2.08
C THR A 11 5.67 3.11 -0.81
N ARG A 12 4.38 3.20 -0.49
CA ARG A 12 3.89 3.73 0.80
C ARG A 12 4.56 3.08 2.01
N TYR A 13 4.93 1.81 1.93
CA TYR A 13 5.61 1.10 3.02
C TYR A 13 6.99 1.70 3.30
N ALA A 14 7.77 1.95 2.25
CA ALA A 14 9.07 2.58 2.35
C ALA A 14 8.99 4.03 2.83
N LYS A 15 8.01 4.80 2.33
CA LYS A 15 7.75 6.19 2.76
C LYS A 15 7.35 6.25 4.24
N VAL A 16 6.45 5.38 4.69
CA VAL A 16 6.05 5.30 6.11
C VAL A 16 7.21 4.85 6.98
N LEU A 17 8.00 3.84 6.57
CA LEU A 17 9.20 3.43 7.30
C LEU A 17 10.21 4.58 7.45
N SER A 18 10.42 5.36 6.39
CA SER A 18 11.29 6.54 6.41
C SER A 18 10.81 7.58 7.43
N GLY A 19 9.52 7.92 7.42
CA GLY A 19 8.96 8.83 8.41
C GLY A 19 9.02 8.28 9.85
N MET A 20 8.85 6.96 10.04
CA MET A 20 8.94 6.33 11.36
C MET A 20 10.35 6.49 11.94
N LYS A 21 11.38 6.32 11.10
CA LYS A 21 12.78 6.53 11.49
C LYS A 21 13.10 7.99 11.80
N ARG A 22 12.37 8.93 11.19
CA ARG A 22 12.45 10.36 11.47
C ARG A 22 11.63 10.79 12.69
N GLY A 23 10.90 9.88 13.32
CA GLY A 23 10.08 10.16 14.51
C GLY A 23 8.74 10.84 14.20
N LEU A 24 8.29 10.83 12.95
CA LEU A 24 7.06 11.52 12.54
C LEU A 24 5.80 10.79 13.02
N THR A 25 4.80 11.57 13.40
CA THR A 25 3.42 11.15 13.62
C THR A 25 2.70 10.87 12.31
N ASP A 26 1.53 10.23 12.38
CA ASP A 26 0.72 9.93 11.18
C ASP A 26 0.23 11.21 10.49
N SER A 27 -0.08 12.24 11.27
CA SER A 27 -0.50 13.55 10.77
C SER A 27 0.64 14.29 10.06
N GLU A 28 1.85 14.29 10.62
CA GLU A 28 3.01 14.93 10.00
C GLU A 28 3.38 14.25 8.68
N MET A 29 3.37 12.91 8.64
CA MET A 29 3.59 12.18 7.38
C MET A 29 2.50 12.49 6.34
N ALA A 30 1.24 12.65 6.76
CA ALA A 30 0.15 13.02 5.85
C ALA A 30 0.37 14.42 5.26
N GLN A 31 0.79 15.38 6.08
CA GLN A 31 1.12 16.73 5.66
C GLN A 31 2.31 16.77 4.69
N GLU A 32 3.36 16.00 4.97
CA GLU A 32 4.50 15.90 4.05
C GLU A 32 4.11 15.28 2.70
N ALA A 33 3.25 14.26 2.72
CA ALA A 33 2.76 13.63 1.50
C ALA A 33 1.89 14.58 0.68
N ASP A 34 1.02 15.36 1.33
CA ASP A 34 0.22 16.41 0.68
C ASP A 34 1.12 17.49 0.04
N ALA A 35 2.12 17.99 0.78
CA ALA A 35 3.10 18.94 0.27
C ALA A 35 3.92 18.39 -0.92
N ALA A 36 4.11 17.08 -0.99
CA ALA A 36 4.78 16.39 -2.09
C ALA A 36 3.86 16.06 -3.29
N GLY A 37 2.58 16.46 -3.25
CA GLY A 37 1.60 16.20 -4.31
C GLY A 37 1.01 14.79 -4.29
N GLU A 38 1.14 14.07 -3.17
CA GLU A 38 0.62 12.72 -2.96
C GLU A 38 -0.31 12.66 -1.73
N PRO A 39 -1.47 13.33 -1.77
CA PRO A 39 -2.33 13.44 -0.60
C PRO A 39 -2.77 12.07 -0.08
N CYS A 40 -2.61 11.86 1.23
CA CYS A 40 -3.05 10.65 1.89
C CYS A 40 -3.61 10.95 3.29
N ARG A 41 -4.50 10.07 3.77
CA ARG A 41 -5.13 10.23 5.09
C ARG A 41 -4.22 9.71 6.18
N ALA A 42 -4.18 10.39 7.33
CA ALA A 42 -3.47 9.93 8.52
C ALA A 42 -3.88 8.50 8.93
N ASP A 43 -5.17 8.14 8.84
CA ASP A 43 -5.67 6.78 9.10
C ASP A 43 -5.01 5.73 8.19
N SER A 44 -4.79 6.08 6.91
CA SER A 44 -4.12 5.18 5.95
C SER A 44 -2.65 5.02 6.31
N ILE A 45 -2.00 6.07 6.83
CA ILE A 45 -0.62 6.00 7.31
C ILE A 45 -0.56 5.15 8.57
N ALA A 46 -1.47 5.34 9.53
CA ALA A 46 -1.55 4.54 10.74
C ALA A 46 -1.72 3.04 10.43
N TYR A 47 -2.57 2.70 9.46
CA TYR A 47 -2.73 1.33 8.98
C TYR A 47 -1.42 0.76 8.41
N VAL A 48 -0.75 1.50 7.52
CA VAL A 48 0.53 1.08 6.94
C VAL A 48 1.61 0.98 8.02
N ARG A 49 1.67 1.92 8.96
CA ARG A 49 2.60 1.92 10.11
C ARG A 49 2.43 0.65 10.94
N ARG A 50 1.20 0.22 11.20
CA ARG A 50 0.92 -1.05 11.88
C ARG A 50 1.51 -2.24 11.12
N LEU A 51 1.28 -2.34 9.81
CA LEU A 51 1.81 -3.45 9.00
C LEU A 51 3.34 -3.45 8.94
N VAL A 52 3.95 -2.27 8.83
CA VAL A 52 5.41 -2.12 8.87
C VAL A 52 5.95 -2.58 10.22
N ARG A 53 5.37 -2.15 11.34
CA ARG A 53 5.79 -2.61 12.68
C ARG A 53 5.72 -4.11 12.82
N LEU A 54 4.58 -4.73 12.52
CA LEU A 54 4.43 -6.20 12.55
C LEU A 54 5.52 -6.89 11.72
N THR A 55 5.82 -6.37 10.53
CA THR A 55 6.86 -6.93 9.66
C THR A 55 8.27 -6.81 10.25
N LEU A 56 8.58 -5.69 10.93
CA LEU A 56 9.87 -5.48 11.58
C LEU A 56 10.02 -6.30 12.87
N ASP A 57 8.91 -6.49 13.59
CA ASP A 57 8.82 -7.30 14.80
C ASP A 57 8.73 -8.81 14.48
N ASP A 58 8.76 -9.17 13.20
CA ASP A 58 8.69 -10.53 12.68
C ASP A 58 7.39 -11.28 13.03
N GLU A 59 6.32 -10.51 13.16
CA GLU A 59 4.96 -10.94 13.46
C GLU A 59 4.07 -10.96 12.20
N LEU A 60 3.13 -11.90 12.15
CA LEU A 60 2.16 -12.02 11.06
C LEU A 60 0.85 -11.34 11.44
N VAL A 61 0.20 -10.73 10.46
CA VAL A 61 -1.17 -10.24 10.64
C VAL A 61 -2.12 -11.40 10.97
N PRO A 62 -3.04 -11.23 11.92
CA PRO A 62 -3.98 -12.30 12.31
C PRO A 62 -5.17 -12.42 11.34
N ALA A 63 -5.49 -11.35 10.62
CA ALA A 63 -6.67 -11.26 9.76
C ALA A 63 -6.30 -11.51 8.29
N PRO A 64 -7.04 -12.38 7.56
CA PRO A 64 -6.81 -12.60 6.13
C PRO A 64 -6.88 -11.33 5.29
N SER A 65 -7.74 -10.37 5.66
CA SER A 65 -7.87 -9.09 4.95
C SER A 65 -6.59 -8.24 4.93
N ASP A 66 -5.69 -8.46 5.89
CA ASP A 66 -4.41 -7.76 5.98
C ASP A 66 -3.26 -8.55 5.33
N SER A 67 -3.46 -9.83 5.03
CA SER A 67 -2.38 -10.74 4.62
C SER A 67 -1.72 -10.30 3.32
N GLU A 68 -2.49 -9.91 2.31
CA GLU A 68 -1.94 -9.38 1.06
C GLU A 68 -1.25 -8.02 1.27
N ALA A 69 -1.78 -7.19 2.17
CA ALA A 69 -1.19 -5.89 2.46
C ALA A 69 0.17 -6.01 3.17
N GLN A 70 0.33 -6.99 4.07
CA GLN A 70 1.62 -7.32 4.67
C GLN A 70 2.54 -8.03 3.67
N ALA A 71 2.01 -8.97 2.86
CA ALA A 71 2.76 -9.66 1.83
C ALA A 71 3.39 -8.68 0.83
N ALA A 72 2.72 -7.59 0.49
CA ALA A 72 3.25 -6.55 -0.39
C ALA A 72 4.58 -5.94 0.12
N ILE A 73 4.82 -5.88 1.44
CA ILE A 73 6.10 -5.40 2.02
C ILE A 73 7.23 -6.39 1.69
N TYR A 74 6.99 -7.66 1.95
CA TYR A 74 7.93 -8.74 1.62
C TYR A 74 8.20 -8.82 0.12
N ARG A 75 7.16 -8.74 -0.70
CA ARG A 75 7.24 -8.78 -2.16
C ARG A 75 7.95 -7.56 -2.75
N GLU A 76 7.84 -6.40 -2.12
CA GLU A 76 8.61 -5.21 -2.51
C GLU A 76 10.11 -5.46 -2.34
N VAL A 77 10.52 -6.08 -1.24
CA VAL A 77 11.93 -6.37 -0.97
C VAL A 77 12.51 -7.36 -1.99
N LEU A 78 11.70 -8.29 -2.47
CA LEU A 78 12.09 -9.22 -3.55
C LEU A 78 12.41 -8.51 -4.88
N ASN A 79 11.98 -7.27 -5.09
CA ASN A 79 12.36 -6.50 -6.28
C ASN A 79 13.86 -6.16 -6.33
N TYR A 80 14.57 -6.18 -5.18
CA TYR A 80 15.91 -5.58 -5.05
C TYR A 80 17.04 -6.60 -4.78
N ARG A 81 16.85 -7.87 -5.16
CA ARG A 81 17.83 -8.97 -4.94
C ARG A 81 18.38 -9.01 -3.50
N PRO A 82 17.57 -9.42 -2.51
CA PRO A 82 18.05 -9.59 -1.14
C PRO A 82 19.15 -10.66 -1.04
N SER A 83 19.90 -10.67 0.07
CA SER A 83 20.85 -11.75 0.36
C SER A 83 20.13 -13.10 0.41
N PRO A 84 20.83 -14.24 0.21
CA PRO A 84 20.21 -15.56 0.26
C PRO A 84 19.43 -15.83 1.55
N GLU A 85 19.96 -15.41 2.70
CA GLU A 85 19.35 -15.59 4.02
C GLU A 85 18.08 -14.75 4.14
N LEU A 86 18.15 -13.49 3.70
CA LEU A 86 16.99 -12.59 3.71
C LEU A 86 15.91 -13.07 2.73
N HIS A 87 16.31 -13.57 1.56
CA HIS A 87 15.41 -14.17 0.59
C HIS A 87 14.67 -15.37 1.19
N GLN A 88 15.40 -16.30 1.83
CA GLN A 88 14.79 -17.45 2.49
C GLN A 88 13.80 -17.03 3.58
N HIS A 89 14.19 -16.07 4.41
CA HIS A 89 13.30 -15.51 5.44
C HIS A 89 12.02 -14.92 4.83
N ILE A 90 12.15 -14.08 3.80
CA ILE A 90 11.01 -13.49 3.09
C ILE A 90 10.08 -14.56 2.52
N MET A 91 10.64 -15.57 1.85
CA MET A 91 9.84 -16.65 1.27
C MET A 91 9.10 -17.46 2.34
N THR A 92 9.72 -17.74 3.47
CA THR A 92 9.06 -18.40 4.60
C THR A 92 7.87 -17.58 5.10
N ARG A 93 8.04 -16.26 5.29
CA ARG A 93 6.96 -15.37 5.73
C ARG A 93 5.83 -15.27 4.72
N LEU A 94 6.14 -15.21 3.43
CA LEU A 94 5.13 -15.23 2.36
C LEU A 94 4.34 -16.55 2.31
N ILE A 95 5.01 -17.69 2.53
CA ILE A 95 4.34 -18.99 2.62
C ILE A 95 3.38 -19.03 3.81
N GLN A 96 3.80 -18.52 4.97
CA GLN A 96 2.95 -18.44 6.16
C GLN A 96 1.76 -17.50 5.96
N LEU A 97 1.96 -16.34 5.33
CA LEU A 97 0.85 -15.46 4.96
C LEU A 97 -0.13 -16.12 3.99
N ARG A 98 0.38 -16.95 3.05
CA ARG A 98 -0.48 -17.73 2.14
C ARG A 98 -1.30 -18.82 2.84
N GLN A 99 -0.88 -19.27 4.02
CA GLN A 99 -1.69 -20.17 4.85
C GLN A 99 -2.87 -19.43 5.51
N ILE A 100 -2.72 -18.13 5.76
CA ILE A 100 -3.78 -17.27 6.33
C ILE A 100 -4.75 -16.82 5.21
N ASP A 101 -4.21 -16.40 4.07
CA ASP A 101 -4.98 -16.07 2.86
C ASP A 101 -4.35 -16.74 1.63
N PRO A 102 -5.01 -17.75 1.02
CA PRO A 102 -4.52 -18.42 -0.18
C PRO A 102 -4.28 -17.52 -1.39
N SER A 103 -4.84 -16.30 -1.42
CA SER A 103 -4.67 -15.35 -2.52
C SER A 103 -3.28 -14.69 -2.55
N VAL A 104 -2.53 -14.79 -1.45
CA VAL A 104 -1.20 -14.16 -1.30
C VAL A 104 -0.23 -14.67 -2.35
N LYS A 105 0.36 -13.72 -3.08
CA LYS A 105 1.37 -14.00 -4.12
C LYS A 105 2.75 -14.21 -3.51
N LEU A 106 3.51 -15.16 -4.06
CA LEU A 106 4.89 -15.45 -3.66
C LEU A 106 5.95 -14.80 -4.57
N THR A 107 5.50 -14.07 -5.60
CA THR A 107 6.38 -13.41 -6.56
C THR A 107 6.71 -11.99 -6.12
N PRO A 108 7.80 -11.39 -6.65
CA PRO A 108 8.08 -9.97 -6.43
C PRO A 108 6.85 -9.08 -6.73
N LEU A 109 6.82 -7.89 -6.11
CA LEU A 109 5.69 -6.99 -6.27
C LEU A 109 5.59 -6.49 -7.72
N GLY A 110 6.71 -6.42 -8.45
CA GLY A 110 6.79 -5.85 -9.79
C GLY A 110 6.76 -4.33 -9.76
N ASP A 111 6.48 -3.67 -10.88
CA ASP A 111 6.36 -2.21 -11.01
C ASP A 111 4.95 -1.72 -10.69
N VAL A 112 4.61 -1.75 -9.41
CA VAL A 112 3.36 -1.19 -8.85
C VAL A 112 3.68 0.01 -7.96
N HIS A 113 3.14 1.17 -8.30
CA HIS A 113 3.17 2.33 -7.41
C HIS A 113 2.04 2.16 -6.38
N LEU A 114 2.40 1.83 -5.14
CA LEU A 114 1.45 1.77 -4.04
C LEU A 114 1.46 3.12 -3.32
N GLY A 115 0.74 4.10 -3.87
CA GLY A 115 0.70 5.47 -3.35
C GLY A 115 -0.12 6.37 -4.26
N ALA A 116 -1.03 7.15 -3.66
CA ALA A 116 -2.16 7.86 -4.26
C ALA A 116 -3.19 6.93 -4.93
N ASN A 117 -4.47 7.20 -4.69
CA ASN A 117 -5.55 6.69 -5.53
C ASN A 117 -5.44 7.33 -6.93
N ALA A 118 -4.39 7.00 -7.68
CA ALA A 118 -4.20 7.42 -9.06
C ALA A 118 -4.94 6.51 -10.05
N ALA A 119 -5.95 5.78 -9.58
CA ALA A 119 -7.11 5.64 -10.44
C ALA A 119 -7.83 6.99 -10.33
N PRO A 120 -7.86 7.86 -11.36
CA PRO A 120 -8.94 8.83 -11.43
C PRO A 120 -10.19 8.01 -11.17
N ARG A 121 -10.92 8.34 -10.09
CA ARG A 121 -12.23 7.75 -9.82
C ARG A 121 -12.94 7.90 -11.15
N SER A 122 -13.17 6.81 -11.87
CA SER A 122 -13.76 6.90 -13.20
C SER A 122 -15.02 7.72 -12.99
N GLU A 123 -15.01 8.96 -13.48
CA GLU A 123 -16.20 9.77 -13.48
C GLU A 123 -17.19 8.87 -14.19
N LYS A 124 -18.21 8.40 -13.47
CA LYS A 124 -19.31 7.71 -14.12
C LYS A 124 -19.71 8.68 -15.22
N PRO A 125 -19.64 8.30 -16.51
CA PRO A 125 -20.04 9.20 -17.57
C PRO A 125 -21.43 9.71 -17.18
N GLU A 126 -21.54 11.02 -17.02
CA GLU A 126 -22.79 11.67 -16.66
C GLU A 126 -23.83 11.16 -17.64
N GLN A 127 -24.79 10.36 -17.16
CA GLN A 127 -25.81 9.80 -18.02
C GLN A 127 -26.66 10.95 -18.50
N THR A 128 -26.46 11.36 -19.76
CA THR A 128 -27.34 12.31 -20.42
C THR A 128 -28.72 11.66 -20.56
N CYS A 129 -29.74 12.41 -20.18
CA CYS A 129 -31.11 11.94 -20.30
C CYS A 129 -31.45 11.72 -21.79
N PRO A 130 -32.03 10.57 -22.18
CA PRO A 130 -32.38 10.30 -23.58
C PRO A 130 -33.53 11.18 -24.10
N HIS A 131 -34.20 11.94 -23.24
CA HIS A 131 -35.35 12.76 -23.60
C HIS A 131 -34.99 14.23 -23.84
N CYS A 132 -34.15 14.83 -22.99
CA CYS A 132 -33.78 16.25 -23.10
C CYS A 132 -32.30 16.46 -23.44
N PHE A 133 -31.51 15.40 -23.51
CA PHE A 133 -30.06 15.42 -23.77
C PHE A 133 -29.23 16.26 -22.77
N LEU A 134 -29.82 16.62 -21.62
CA LEU A 134 -29.14 17.30 -20.51
C LEU A 134 -28.80 16.30 -19.39
N VAL A 135 -27.84 16.67 -18.54
CA VAL A 135 -27.45 15.91 -17.35
C VAL A 135 -28.34 16.34 -16.17
N HIS A 136 -29.21 15.45 -15.71
CA HIS A 136 -30.06 15.69 -14.53
C HIS A 136 -30.51 14.36 -13.89
N ASN A 137 -30.90 14.41 -12.60
CA ASN A 137 -31.33 13.24 -11.82
C ASN A 137 -32.81 12.88 -12.08
N GLY A 138 -33.22 12.76 -13.34
CA GLY A 138 -34.58 12.30 -13.69
C GLY A 138 -35.69 13.36 -13.66
N GLU A 139 -35.42 14.59 -13.20
CA GLU A 139 -36.33 15.72 -13.36
C GLU A 139 -36.17 16.33 -14.75
N CYS A 140 -36.87 15.80 -15.75
CA CYS A 140 -36.98 16.47 -17.05
C CYS A 140 -37.88 17.70 -16.91
N PRO A 141 -37.43 18.91 -17.28
CA PRO A 141 -38.31 20.05 -17.47
C PRO A 141 -39.23 19.89 -18.69
#